data_AF-A0A9X2I4M9-F1
#
_entry.id   AF-A0A9X2I4M9-F1
#
_cell.length_a   1.000
_cell.length_b   1.000
_cell.length_c   1.000
_cell.angle_alpha   90.00
_cell.angle_beta   90.00
_cell.angle_gamma   90.00
#
_symmetry.space_group_name_H-M   'P 1'
#
loop_
_entity.id
_entity.type
_entity.pdbx_description
1 polymer ?
#
loop_
_entity_poly.entity_id
_entity_poly.type
_entity_poly.pdbx_seq_one_letter_code
_entity_poly.pdbx_strand_id
1 'polypeptide(L)'
;MRFRSVFPPILAAVLVGCGGGSSDTADSAPAPEPETPIGFELETSVIELVEDGVANGMLEFAVEGAQYSSVSVSATSLPGKGRLWLEESGTFVYAPEADQTGADSFEVQLSSKGQTSRTFRIPIQIEPVNDAPVVEVTEGNFPPVGRSSVLSFRVVDPDSEIKDVHADLDGKSLTPMSVDDGLYRYQIQLDNQASVDFREPLVLTVSLREGNTRLEDRLHLYRSLPGKRDGAYTIMGSADKPGYDLVLLSDQYTADQLPLFHRDIDQFLQAKLHEPAINQTLGHWNLHVLFAPVEDDSISQFLIGDVCEGMCGDNELIEQTARTAFSQYDQSMVILNTEQRGGAAGVVAVTSRVDVEAVGWHELGHLYANLADEYDSRAAISEHSALSSKPQLASPPNVTFDSEPRNAPWAHWIENFDDVPGTENASSDQGVGLFLGADASAAMAYRPTFTSMMRSGSDPLGPVNSEAWILGIYPYLDIENAAYPAERTIQSEASVVFGLEGLSYSPLHRFQWRVDGVISAENALSFQCCEANGSRIVQLEVISTTPMVRLLEPENLVDTISWTLE
;
A
#
# COMPACT_ATOMS: atom_id res chain seq x y z
N MET A 1 -27.61 55.30 17.59
CA MET A 1 -28.90 55.66 18.23
C MET A 1 -29.69 54.36 18.37
N ARG A 2 -30.16 53.94 19.57
CA ARG A 2 -31.33 54.47 20.32
C ARG A 2 -32.61 54.44 19.46
N PHE A 3 -33.76 53.91 19.88
CA PHE A 3 -34.14 53.08 21.06
C PHE A 3 -35.64 52.70 20.88
N ARG A 4 -36.13 51.64 21.56
CA ARG A 4 -37.49 51.53 22.19
C ARG A 4 -38.75 51.87 21.35
N SER A 5 -39.64 50.91 21.04
CA SER A 5 -40.72 50.33 21.90
C SER A 5 -42.06 51.09 21.87
N VAL A 6 -43.20 50.42 22.15
CA VAL A 6 -44.20 50.74 23.21
C VAL A 6 -45.57 50.03 22.96
N PHE A 7 -46.08 49.43 24.03
CA PHE A 7 -47.42 48.86 24.40
C PHE A 7 -48.63 49.86 24.40
N PRO A 8 -49.79 49.66 25.08
CA PRO A 8 -50.64 48.47 25.43
C PRO A 8 -52.09 48.68 24.84
N PRO A 9 -53.26 48.83 25.55
CA PRO A 9 -53.89 48.18 26.74
C PRO A 9 -55.40 47.75 26.59
N ILE A 10 -56.03 47.30 27.71
CA ILE A 10 -57.49 47.27 28.06
C ILE A 10 -58.30 46.08 27.49
N LEU A 11 -58.96 45.13 28.21
CA LEU A 11 -59.74 45.01 29.48
C LEU A 11 -61.28 45.08 29.29
N ALA A 12 -62.03 44.29 30.10
CA ALA A 12 -63.51 44.24 30.28
C ALA A 12 -64.31 43.36 29.26
N ALA A 13 -65.42 42.67 29.62
CA ALA A 13 -66.01 42.35 30.93
C ALA A 13 -67.06 41.21 30.86
N VAL A 14 -67.31 40.56 32.00
CA VAL A 14 -68.58 40.01 32.55
C VAL A 14 -69.68 39.49 31.60
N LEU A 15 -70.09 38.24 31.82
CA LEU A 15 -71.50 37.82 31.70
C LEU A 15 -71.89 36.86 32.83
N VAL A 16 -73.04 37.11 33.46
CA VAL A 16 -73.60 36.30 34.55
C VAL A 16 -74.63 35.31 33.96
N GLY A 17 -74.54 34.04 34.34
CA GLY A 17 -75.51 33.00 34.02
C GLY A 17 -75.83 32.17 35.25
N CYS A 18 -77.09 32.20 35.70
CA CYS A 18 -77.56 31.42 36.85
C CYS A 18 -78.28 30.16 36.36
N GLY A 19 -77.93 29.00 36.91
CA GLY A 19 -78.58 27.71 36.67
C GLY A 19 -78.05 26.71 37.70
N GLY A 20 -78.92 26.23 38.59
CA GLY A 20 -78.49 25.57 39.83
C GLY A 20 -78.54 24.04 39.82
N GLY A 21 -77.68 23.45 40.65
CA GLY A 21 -78.06 22.34 41.53
C GLY A 21 -78.07 20.92 40.94
N SER A 22 -76.96 20.21 41.12
CA SER A 22 -77.01 18.91 41.79
C SER A 22 -75.76 18.74 42.66
N SER A 23 -75.94 18.15 43.83
CA SER A 23 -74.86 17.79 44.74
C SER A 23 -74.24 16.46 44.31
N ASP A 24 -72.92 16.42 44.20
CA ASP A 24 -72.11 15.24 44.50
C ASP A 24 -70.79 15.72 45.14
N THR A 25 -70.36 15.01 46.17
CA THR A 25 -69.18 15.34 46.99
C THR A 25 -68.13 14.23 46.89
N ALA A 26 -66.86 14.63 46.86
CA ALA A 26 -65.67 13.79 46.69
C ALA A 26 -65.51 13.20 45.26
N ASP A 27 -64.30 13.06 44.72
CA ASP A 27 -62.98 13.26 45.35
C ASP A 27 -62.06 14.10 44.44
N SER A 28 -61.38 15.10 45.01
CA SER A 28 -60.34 15.84 44.30
C SER A 28 -58.99 15.32 44.77
N ALA A 29 -58.38 14.44 43.97
CA ALA A 29 -57.04 13.93 44.22
C ALA A 29 -56.09 15.11 44.53
N PRO A 30 -55.23 14.99 45.56
CA PRO A 30 -54.26 16.03 45.84
C PRO A 30 -53.38 16.25 44.61
N ALA A 31 -52.97 17.51 44.38
CA ALA A 31 -51.91 17.79 43.43
C ALA A 31 -50.68 16.93 43.81
N PRO A 32 -49.97 16.32 42.85
CA PRO A 32 -48.81 15.50 43.15
C PRO A 32 -47.82 16.33 43.98
N GLU A 33 -47.30 15.73 45.05
CA GLU A 33 -46.19 16.33 45.79
C GLU A 33 -45.02 16.57 44.82
N PRO A 34 -44.22 17.64 45.02
CA PRO A 34 -43.04 17.85 44.18
C PRO A 34 -42.16 16.61 44.26
N GLU A 35 -41.89 15.98 43.11
CA GLU A 35 -41.03 14.80 43.05
C GLU A 35 -39.70 15.10 43.75
N THR A 36 -39.31 14.24 44.68
CA THR A 36 -38.00 14.31 45.32
C THR A 36 -36.94 14.31 44.21
N PRO A 37 -35.96 15.24 44.21
CA PRO A 37 -34.93 15.27 43.17
C PRO A 37 -34.25 13.90 43.09
N ILE A 38 -34.16 13.33 41.88
CA ILE A 38 -33.52 12.02 41.68
C ILE A 38 -32.05 12.14 42.05
N GLY A 39 -31.63 11.38 43.06
CA GLY A 39 -30.22 11.25 43.42
C GLY A 39 -29.51 10.37 42.39
N PHE A 40 -28.45 10.89 41.79
CA PHE A 40 -27.56 10.12 40.91
C PHE A 40 -26.18 10.06 41.55
N GLU A 41 -25.63 8.86 41.69
CA GLU A 41 -24.25 8.63 42.10
C GLU A 41 -23.53 7.79 41.04
N LEU A 42 -22.25 8.09 40.80
CA LEU A 42 -21.38 7.32 39.91
C LEU A 42 -20.57 6.35 40.77
N GLU A 43 -20.60 5.06 40.43
CA GLU A 43 -19.83 4.02 41.12
C GLU A 43 -18.52 3.69 40.37
N THR A 44 -18.48 3.93 39.05
CA THR A 44 -17.24 3.82 38.25
C THR A 44 -16.20 4.84 38.74
N SER A 45 -15.06 4.35 39.23
CA SER A 45 -14.03 5.20 39.86
C SER A 45 -12.90 5.60 38.91
N VAL A 46 -12.41 4.69 38.06
CA VAL A 46 -11.40 4.93 37.03
C VAL A 46 -11.49 3.85 35.95
N ILE A 47 -11.14 4.19 34.71
CA ILE A 47 -10.87 3.22 33.63
C ILE A 47 -9.35 3.07 33.52
N GLU A 48 -8.85 1.85 33.68
CA GLU A 48 -7.43 1.52 33.55
C GLU A 48 -7.22 0.66 32.29
N LEU A 49 -6.21 1.01 31.51
CA LEU A 49 -5.75 0.26 30.33
C LEU A 49 -4.26 0.52 30.11
N VAL A 50 -3.63 -0.30 29.26
CA VAL A 50 -2.34 0.04 28.64
C VAL A 50 -2.55 0.89 27.40
N GLU A 51 -1.52 1.62 26.96
CA GLU A 51 -1.52 2.23 25.62
C GLU A 51 -1.63 1.18 24.51
N ASP A 52 -2.07 1.61 23.33
CA ASP A 52 -2.54 0.80 22.19
C ASP A 52 -3.64 -0.23 22.49
N GLY A 53 -4.02 -0.38 23.77
CA GLY A 53 -5.12 -1.20 24.23
C GLY A 53 -6.49 -0.60 23.93
N VAL A 54 -7.52 -1.43 24.07
CA VAL A 54 -8.91 -1.00 24.02
C VAL A 54 -9.56 -1.32 25.36
N ALA A 55 -10.08 -0.29 26.03
CA ALA A 55 -10.93 -0.45 27.20
C ALA A 55 -12.40 -0.52 26.75
N ASN A 56 -13.11 -1.57 27.16
CA ASN A 56 -14.55 -1.67 26.96
C ASN A 56 -15.26 -2.08 28.25
N GLY A 57 -16.44 -1.53 28.49
CA GLY A 57 -17.18 -1.79 29.73
C GLY A 57 -18.54 -1.13 29.74
N MET A 58 -19.16 -1.12 30.91
CA MET A 58 -20.42 -0.42 31.18
C MET A 58 -20.20 0.51 32.38
N LEU A 59 -20.63 1.76 32.27
CA LEU A 59 -20.57 2.70 33.38
C LEU A 59 -21.59 2.31 34.46
N GLU A 60 -21.11 2.08 35.68
CA GLU A 60 -21.92 1.76 36.85
C GLU A 60 -22.37 3.04 37.57
N PHE A 61 -23.69 3.15 37.80
CA PHE A 61 -24.32 4.30 38.45
C PHE A 61 -25.49 3.83 39.35
N ALA A 62 -25.64 4.48 40.49
CA ALA A 62 -26.75 4.29 41.42
C ALA A 62 -27.79 5.40 41.25
N VAL A 63 -29.07 5.03 41.39
CA VAL A 63 -30.22 5.95 41.34
C VAL A 63 -31.01 5.85 42.63
N GLU A 64 -31.04 6.93 43.42
CA GLU A 64 -31.89 6.98 44.61
C GLU A 64 -33.35 7.22 44.22
N GLY A 65 -34.22 6.28 44.62
CA GLY A 65 -35.66 6.31 44.32
C GLY A 65 -36.08 5.15 43.42
N ALA A 66 -36.74 4.15 44.00
CA ALA A 66 -37.01 2.85 43.37
C ALA A 66 -38.09 2.83 42.25
N GLN A 67 -38.23 3.90 41.45
CA GLN A 67 -39.23 4.00 40.37
C GLN A 67 -38.68 4.48 39.01
N TYR A 68 -37.36 4.57 38.83
CA TYR A 68 -36.73 5.08 37.59
C TYR A 68 -35.86 3.99 36.94
N SER A 69 -36.49 3.09 36.18
CA SER A 69 -35.85 1.86 35.64
C SER A 69 -35.19 2.01 34.26
N SER A 70 -35.02 3.23 33.76
CA SER A 70 -34.30 3.52 32.51
C SER A 70 -33.53 4.83 32.68
N VAL A 71 -32.21 4.72 32.78
CA VAL A 71 -31.27 5.85 32.72
C VAL A 71 -30.63 5.80 31.34
N SER A 72 -30.49 6.95 30.68
CA SER A 72 -29.59 7.09 29.54
C SER A 72 -28.37 7.92 29.91
N VAL A 73 -27.23 7.57 29.33
CA VAL A 73 -25.96 8.28 29.46
C VAL A 73 -25.71 9.13 28.22
N SER A 74 -25.13 10.31 28.39
CA SER A 74 -24.64 11.13 27.27
C SER A 74 -23.29 11.76 27.60
N ALA A 75 -22.38 11.79 26.63
CA ALA A 75 -21.11 12.50 26.77
C ALA A 75 -21.34 14.02 26.67
N THR A 76 -20.70 14.76 27.57
CA THR A 76 -20.70 16.23 27.65
C THR A 76 -19.32 16.82 27.38
N SER A 77 -18.26 16.04 27.60
CA SER A 77 -16.93 16.24 27.00
C SER A 77 -16.42 14.91 26.45
N LEU A 78 -15.48 14.96 25.51
CA LEU A 78 -14.75 13.80 25.00
C LEU A 78 -13.37 13.71 25.68
N PRO A 79 -12.69 12.55 25.62
CA PRO A 79 -11.30 12.42 26.04
C PRO A 79 -10.36 13.29 25.18
N GLY A 80 -9.19 13.61 25.72
CA GLY A 80 -8.16 14.40 25.05
C GLY A 80 -7.06 13.58 24.37
N LYS A 81 -6.95 12.27 24.65
CA LYS A 81 -5.90 11.38 24.15
C LYS A 81 -6.43 10.14 23.43
N GLY A 82 -7.72 10.10 23.12
CA GLY A 82 -8.34 8.90 22.58
C GLY A 82 -9.76 9.09 22.07
N ARG A 83 -10.23 8.09 21.35
CA ARG A 83 -11.56 8.02 20.78
C ARG A 83 -12.48 7.24 21.72
N LEU A 84 -13.55 7.91 22.15
CA LEU A 84 -14.63 7.31 22.95
C LEU A 84 -15.85 7.06 22.06
N TRP A 85 -16.33 5.83 22.06
CA TRP A 85 -17.68 5.47 21.66
C TRP A 85 -18.48 5.13 22.92
N LEU A 86 -19.60 5.83 23.13
CA LEU A 86 -20.45 5.69 24.31
C LEU A 86 -21.91 5.58 23.89
N GLU A 87 -22.57 4.49 24.27
CA GLU A 87 -24.00 4.30 24.08
C GLU A 87 -24.82 5.00 25.18
N GLU A 88 -26.10 5.26 24.87
CA GLU A 88 -27.09 5.65 25.88
C GLU A 88 -27.22 4.61 27.01
N SER A 89 -26.91 3.34 26.76
CA SER A 89 -26.90 2.27 27.77
C SER A 89 -25.84 2.46 28.86
N GLY A 90 -24.84 3.33 28.64
CA GLY A 90 -23.63 3.41 29.45
C GLY A 90 -22.54 2.42 29.03
N THR A 91 -22.80 1.56 28.03
CA THR A 91 -21.75 0.74 27.40
C THR A 91 -20.78 1.66 26.65
N PHE A 92 -19.48 1.45 26.84
CA PHE A 92 -18.44 2.25 26.20
C PHE A 92 -17.33 1.39 25.58
N VAL A 93 -16.68 1.97 24.58
CA VAL A 93 -15.38 1.55 24.05
C VAL A 93 -14.50 2.79 24.00
N TYR A 94 -13.33 2.73 24.63
CA TYR A 94 -12.29 3.74 24.56
C TYR A 94 -11.02 3.11 24.00
N ALA A 95 -10.44 3.76 23.00
CA ALA A 95 -9.11 3.46 22.49
C ALA A 95 -8.31 4.77 22.51
N PRO A 96 -7.10 4.79 23.11
CA PRO A 96 -6.21 5.92 23.00
C PRO A 96 -5.78 6.10 21.53
N GLU A 97 -5.23 7.27 21.20
CA GLU A 97 -4.38 7.41 20.02
C GLU A 97 -3.04 6.71 20.29
N ALA A 98 -2.30 6.37 19.23
CA ALA A 98 -1.02 5.66 19.39
C ALA A 98 -0.05 6.44 20.29
N ASP A 99 0.76 5.70 21.05
CA ASP A 99 1.82 6.22 21.91
C ASP A 99 1.32 7.23 23.00
N GLN A 100 0.04 7.17 23.37
CA GLN A 100 -0.57 8.10 24.35
C GLN A 100 -0.59 7.51 25.77
N THR A 101 0.35 7.95 26.60
CA THR A 101 0.46 7.53 28.01
C THR A 101 -0.19 8.48 29.02
N GLY A 102 -0.49 7.98 30.21
CA GLY A 102 -0.88 8.75 31.41
C GLY A 102 -2.36 9.12 31.49
N ALA A 103 -2.66 10.18 32.25
CA ALA A 103 -4.04 10.53 32.58
C ALA A 103 -4.80 11.16 31.39
N ASP A 104 -6.07 10.76 31.24
CA ASP A 104 -7.10 11.33 30.36
C ASP A 104 -8.46 11.36 31.10
N SER A 105 -9.51 11.90 30.50
CA SER A 105 -10.88 11.85 31.04
C SER A 105 -11.95 12.34 30.08
N PHE A 106 -13.15 11.80 30.20
CA PHE A 106 -14.37 12.37 29.63
C PHE A 106 -15.40 12.70 30.71
N GLU A 107 -16.40 13.50 30.35
CA GLU A 107 -17.47 13.91 31.26
C GLU A 107 -18.83 13.47 30.74
N VAL A 108 -19.66 12.86 31.59
CA VAL A 108 -21.01 12.35 31.24
C VAL A 108 -22.12 13.01 32.05
N GLN A 109 -23.31 13.05 31.46
CA GLN A 109 -24.56 13.38 32.13
C GLN A 109 -25.54 12.21 32.02
N LEU A 110 -26.19 11.88 33.13
CA LEU A 110 -27.24 10.86 33.22
C LEU A 110 -28.61 11.52 33.07
N SER A 111 -29.55 10.84 32.43
CA SER A 111 -30.92 11.31 32.21
C SER A 111 -31.93 10.22 32.55
N SER A 112 -32.99 10.55 33.28
CA SER A 112 -34.13 9.64 33.46
C SER A 112 -35.44 10.41 33.51
N LYS A 113 -36.42 9.98 32.71
CA LYS A 113 -37.75 10.60 32.56
C LYS A 113 -37.73 12.13 32.35
N GLY A 114 -36.68 12.67 31.73
CA GLY A 114 -36.52 14.10 31.45
C GLY A 114 -35.89 14.92 32.59
N GLN A 115 -35.53 14.30 33.71
CA GLN A 115 -34.60 14.91 34.68
C GLN A 115 -33.16 14.53 34.32
N THR A 116 -32.23 15.48 34.48
CA THR A 116 -30.80 15.29 34.19
C THR A 116 -29.96 15.44 35.45
N SER A 117 -28.87 14.68 35.54
CA SER A 117 -27.91 14.76 36.64
C SER A 117 -27.00 15.98 36.53
N ARG A 118 -26.20 16.23 37.57
CA ARG A 118 -24.92 16.95 37.40
C ARG A 118 -24.01 16.18 36.44
N THR A 119 -23.04 16.87 35.85
CA THR A 119 -21.95 16.22 35.11
C THR A 119 -21.07 15.39 36.06
N PHE A 120 -20.66 14.21 35.60
CA PHE A 120 -19.69 13.33 36.26
C PHE A 120 -18.44 13.18 35.39
N ARG A 121 -17.25 13.33 35.98
CA ARG A 121 -15.99 13.10 35.28
C ARG A 121 -15.55 11.65 35.47
N ILE A 122 -15.36 10.93 34.36
CA ILE A 122 -14.76 9.60 34.33
C ILE A 122 -13.25 9.77 34.07
N PRO A 123 -12.38 9.51 35.06
CA PRO A 123 -10.94 9.52 34.80
C PRO A 123 -10.53 8.25 34.06
N ILE A 124 -9.59 8.40 33.13
CA ILE A 124 -8.90 7.32 32.44
C ILE A 124 -7.43 7.39 32.84
N GLN A 125 -6.83 6.24 33.12
CA GLN A 125 -5.41 6.09 33.39
C GLN A 125 -4.84 5.12 32.36
N ILE A 126 -4.01 5.64 31.45
CA ILE A 126 -3.31 4.86 30.43
C ILE A 126 -1.92 4.55 30.97
N GLU A 127 -1.65 3.28 31.24
CA GLU A 127 -0.34 2.82 31.72
C GLU A 127 0.62 2.62 30.54
N PRO A 128 1.87 3.10 30.63
CA PRO A 128 2.84 3.00 29.55
C PRO A 128 3.30 1.56 29.31
N VAL A 129 3.57 1.22 28.05
CA VAL A 129 4.15 -0.03 27.59
C VAL A 129 5.36 0.32 26.73
N ASN A 130 6.55 -0.03 27.22
CA ASN A 130 7.80 0.37 26.59
C ASN A 130 7.93 -0.15 25.15
N ASP A 131 7.97 0.77 24.20
CA ASP A 131 8.13 0.49 22.79
C ASP A 131 9.59 0.32 22.37
N ALA A 132 9.80 -0.01 21.10
CA ALA A 132 11.12 0.07 20.47
C ALA A 132 11.41 1.51 20.01
N PRO A 133 12.69 1.94 19.98
CA PRO A 133 13.04 3.19 19.35
C PRO A 133 12.68 3.19 17.85
N VAL A 134 12.52 4.37 17.27
CA VAL A 134 12.30 4.61 15.84
C VAL A 134 13.54 5.29 15.24
N VAL A 135 14.06 4.76 14.14
CA VAL A 135 15.23 5.30 13.43
C VAL A 135 14.81 6.12 12.22
N GLU A 136 14.95 7.43 12.34
CA GLU A 136 14.72 8.36 11.23
C GLU A 136 16.05 8.61 10.50
N VAL A 137 16.30 7.93 9.37
CA VAL A 137 17.42 8.32 8.51
C VAL A 137 17.15 9.66 7.84
N THR A 138 18.11 10.56 8.01
CA THR A 138 18.17 11.93 7.49
C THR A 138 19.18 12.10 6.35
N GLU A 139 20.03 11.10 6.10
CA GLU A 139 20.98 11.07 5.00
C GLU A 139 21.47 9.63 4.77
N GLY A 140 21.55 9.18 3.52
CA GLY A 140 22.30 7.96 3.18
C GLY A 140 21.52 6.64 3.16
N ASN A 141 20.19 6.62 2.95
CA ASN A 141 19.43 5.37 2.70
C ASN A 141 19.93 4.60 1.47
N PHE A 142 20.45 5.31 0.46
CA PHE A 142 20.93 4.75 -0.81
C PHE A 142 22.44 4.92 -1.01
N PRO A 143 23.29 4.29 -0.17
CA PRO A 143 24.74 4.50 -0.23
C PRO A 143 25.36 3.98 -1.54
N PRO A 144 26.10 4.82 -2.30
CA PRO A 144 26.77 4.41 -3.52
C PRO A 144 27.86 3.36 -3.28
N VAL A 145 27.84 2.30 -4.09
CA VAL A 145 28.90 1.28 -4.08
C VAL A 145 30.25 1.88 -4.48
N GLY A 146 31.33 1.39 -3.87
CA GLY A 146 32.70 1.84 -4.15
C GLY A 146 33.10 3.21 -3.60
N ARG A 147 32.15 4.01 -3.10
CA ARG A 147 32.37 5.38 -2.62
C ARG A 147 32.12 5.47 -1.12
N SER A 148 32.83 6.39 -0.47
CA SER A 148 32.52 6.73 0.92
C SER A 148 31.33 7.69 0.96
N SER A 149 30.44 7.44 1.91
CA SER A 149 29.19 8.17 2.11
C SER A 149 28.99 8.46 3.61
N VAL A 150 28.17 9.45 3.93
CA VAL A 150 27.70 9.69 5.29
C VAL A 150 26.30 9.09 5.43
N LEU A 151 26.12 8.32 6.49
CA LEU A 151 24.82 7.85 6.97
C LEU A 151 24.49 8.67 8.22
N SER A 152 23.43 9.46 8.15
CA SER A 152 22.99 10.35 9.24
C SER A 152 21.58 9.94 9.68
N PHE A 153 21.38 9.66 10.96
CA PHE A 153 20.04 9.34 11.49
C PHE A 153 19.78 9.91 12.87
N ARG A 154 18.50 10.15 13.16
CA ARG A 154 17.99 10.38 14.50
C ARG A 154 17.47 9.07 15.06
N VAL A 155 17.55 8.95 16.37
CA VAL A 155 16.79 7.96 17.12
C VAL A 155 15.73 8.75 17.87
N VAL A 156 14.49 8.28 17.81
CA VAL A 156 13.38 8.74 18.64
C VAL A 156 12.99 7.55 19.52
N ASP A 157 12.69 7.78 20.77
CA ASP A 157 12.16 6.77 21.68
C ASP A 157 10.91 7.39 22.29
N PRO A 158 9.71 6.80 22.10
CA PRO A 158 8.46 7.39 22.58
C PRO A 158 8.42 7.56 24.11
N ASP A 159 9.05 6.64 24.84
CA ASP A 159 8.89 6.48 26.28
C ASP A 159 10.07 7.00 27.10
N SER A 160 11.28 6.92 26.54
CA SER A 160 12.53 6.92 27.31
C SER A 160 13.56 7.97 26.88
N GLU A 161 14.44 8.34 27.83
CA GLU A 161 15.58 9.21 27.56
C GLU A 161 16.72 8.41 26.91
N ILE A 162 16.83 8.52 25.58
CA ILE A 162 17.81 7.86 24.71
C ILE A 162 19.25 7.89 25.28
N LYS A 163 19.76 6.71 25.62
CA LYS A 163 21.14 6.49 26.10
C LYS A 163 21.76 5.26 25.44
N ASP A 164 23.09 5.32 25.26
CA ASP A 164 23.91 4.22 24.75
C ASP A 164 23.43 3.62 23.40
N VAL A 165 23.22 4.49 22.39
CA VAL A 165 22.93 4.08 21.00
C VAL A 165 24.10 3.28 20.42
N HIS A 166 23.79 2.05 20.01
CA HIS A 166 24.68 1.18 19.24
C HIS A 166 24.10 0.95 17.84
N ALA A 167 24.90 1.20 16.80
CA ALA A 167 24.54 0.93 15.42
C ALA A 167 25.38 -0.22 14.85
N ASP A 168 24.75 -1.17 14.19
CA ASP A 168 25.37 -2.30 13.49
C ASP A 168 24.87 -2.33 12.05
N LEU A 169 25.77 -2.38 11.06
CA LEU A 169 25.44 -2.53 9.63
C LEU A 169 25.83 -3.94 9.17
N ASP A 170 24.85 -4.77 8.80
CA ASP A 170 25.03 -6.21 8.53
C ASP A 170 25.81 -6.93 9.67
N GLY A 171 25.49 -6.59 10.92
CA GLY A 171 26.16 -7.13 12.11
C GLY A 171 27.59 -6.63 12.34
N LYS A 172 28.05 -5.60 11.60
CA LYS A 172 29.31 -4.90 11.85
C LYS A 172 29.04 -3.60 12.60
N SER A 173 29.50 -3.53 13.85
CA SER A 173 29.32 -2.34 14.68
C SER A 173 29.99 -1.11 14.07
N LEU A 174 29.22 -0.03 13.94
CA LEU A 174 29.66 1.26 13.44
C LEU A 174 30.07 2.17 14.61
N THR A 175 31.03 3.08 14.36
CA THR A 175 31.41 4.13 15.32
C THR A 175 31.01 5.49 14.74
N PRO A 176 30.27 6.34 15.47
CA PRO A 176 29.83 7.63 14.93
C PRO A 176 31.03 8.57 14.76
N MET A 177 31.03 9.33 13.66
CA MET A 177 32.00 10.40 13.42
C MET A 177 31.64 11.68 14.20
N SER A 178 30.35 11.90 14.45
CA SER A 178 29.82 12.96 15.32
C SER A 178 28.45 12.56 15.86
N VAL A 179 28.08 13.13 17.00
CA VAL A 179 26.71 13.07 17.55
C VAL A 179 26.36 14.49 17.99
N ASP A 180 25.41 15.12 17.32
CA ASP A 180 25.00 16.51 17.56
C ASP A 180 23.49 16.57 17.76
N ASP A 181 23.01 16.93 18.94
CA ASP A 181 21.58 17.13 19.23
C ASP A 181 20.69 15.94 18.78
N GLY A 182 21.09 14.71 19.18
CA GLY A 182 20.42 13.46 18.82
C GLY A 182 20.63 12.96 17.38
N LEU A 183 21.33 13.72 16.53
CA LEU A 183 21.70 13.32 15.17
C LEU A 183 23.04 12.60 15.16
N TYR A 184 23.01 11.29 14.92
CA TYR A 184 24.19 10.43 14.79
C TYR A 184 24.65 10.41 13.33
N ARG A 185 25.94 10.63 13.09
CA ARG A 185 26.54 10.51 11.75
C ARG A 185 27.61 9.44 11.73
N TYR A 186 27.63 8.64 10.67
CA TYR A 186 28.57 7.55 10.45
C TYR A 186 29.16 7.67 9.06
N GLN A 187 30.48 7.48 8.94
CA GLN A 187 31.13 7.33 7.65
C GLN A 187 31.09 5.85 7.25
N ILE A 188 30.45 5.54 6.11
CA ILE A 188 30.40 4.19 5.55
C ILE A 188 31.08 4.18 4.17
N GLN A 189 31.59 3.01 3.78
CA GLN A 189 32.10 2.76 2.44
C GLN A 189 31.76 1.31 2.09
N LEU A 190 31.18 1.11 0.91
CA LEU A 190 30.80 -0.21 0.40
C LEU A 190 31.78 -0.66 -0.67
N ASP A 191 31.96 -1.98 -0.81
CA ASP A 191 32.78 -2.56 -1.86
C ASP A 191 32.20 -2.24 -3.25
N ASN A 192 33.05 -2.22 -4.27
CA ASN A 192 32.62 -2.08 -5.67
C ASN A 192 31.79 -3.29 -6.09
N GLN A 193 30.61 -3.06 -6.66
CA GLN A 193 29.76 -4.08 -7.30
C GLN A 193 29.29 -3.59 -8.67
N ALA A 194 29.02 -4.52 -9.58
CA ALA A 194 28.58 -4.23 -10.96
C ALA A 194 27.05 -4.32 -11.16
N SER A 195 26.32 -4.75 -10.13
CA SER A 195 24.87 -4.81 -10.05
C SER A 195 24.47 -4.84 -8.57
N VAL A 196 23.24 -4.47 -8.27
CA VAL A 196 22.69 -4.44 -6.91
C VAL A 196 21.39 -5.25 -6.83
N ASP A 197 21.19 -5.97 -5.72
CA ASP A 197 19.96 -6.71 -5.44
C ASP A 197 19.33 -6.16 -4.15
N PHE A 198 18.16 -5.55 -4.31
CA PHE A 198 17.35 -4.96 -3.22
C PHE A 198 16.75 -6.03 -2.29
N ARG A 199 16.72 -7.32 -2.68
CA ARG A 199 16.30 -8.44 -1.81
C ARG A 199 17.33 -8.76 -0.74
N GLU A 200 18.57 -8.29 -0.93
CA GLU A 200 19.65 -8.32 0.04
C GLU A 200 20.00 -6.89 0.48
N PRO A 201 19.05 -6.12 1.06
CA PRO A 201 19.37 -4.78 1.54
C PRO A 201 20.39 -4.89 2.68
N LEU A 202 21.22 -3.85 2.84
CA LEU A 202 22.01 -3.74 4.06
C LEU A 202 21.03 -3.49 5.21
N VAL A 203 21.19 -4.17 6.34
CA VAL A 203 20.36 -3.90 7.52
C VAL A 203 21.14 -3.08 8.52
N LEU A 204 20.73 -1.83 8.69
CA LEU A 204 21.12 -0.99 9.82
C LEU A 204 20.28 -1.40 11.02
N THR A 205 20.86 -2.12 11.97
CA THR A 205 20.25 -2.37 13.29
C THR A 205 20.74 -1.28 14.24
N VAL A 206 19.84 -0.46 14.76
CA VAL A 206 20.12 0.50 15.83
C VAL A 206 19.53 -0.07 17.11
N SER A 207 20.27 0.02 18.22
CA SER A 207 19.82 -0.54 19.49
C SER A 207 20.14 0.35 20.67
N LEU A 208 19.23 0.36 21.64
CA LEU A 208 19.34 1.06 22.92
C LEU A 208 19.52 0.04 24.05
N ARG A 209 19.99 0.53 25.20
CA ARG A 209 20.09 -0.26 26.44
C ARG A 209 19.32 0.38 27.58
N GLU A 210 18.31 -0.35 28.03
CA GLU A 210 17.41 0.10 29.09
C GLU A 210 17.54 -0.84 30.29
N GLY A 211 18.49 -0.52 31.16
CA GLY A 211 18.89 -1.39 32.27
C GLY A 211 19.51 -2.70 31.78
N ASN A 212 18.70 -3.77 31.73
CA ASN A 212 19.09 -5.09 31.20
C ASN A 212 18.43 -5.42 29.85
N THR A 213 17.48 -4.60 29.37
CA THR A 213 16.78 -4.80 28.10
C THR A 213 17.62 -4.19 26.97
N ARG A 214 17.68 -4.89 25.82
CA ARG A 214 18.13 -4.30 24.55
C ARG A 214 16.89 -4.13 23.68
N LEU A 215 16.59 -2.89 23.32
CA LEU A 215 15.58 -2.56 22.32
C LEU A 215 16.33 -2.34 21.00
N GLU A 216 15.73 -2.71 19.87
CA GLU A 216 16.35 -2.51 18.56
C GLU A 216 15.33 -2.24 17.46
N ASP A 217 15.72 -1.36 16.55
CA ASP A 217 15.03 -1.04 15.31
C ASP A 217 15.94 -1.35 14.11
N ARG A 218 15.34 -1.64 12.96
CA ARG A 218 16.02 -2.22 11.81
C ARG A 218 15.55 -1.56 10.52
N LEU A 219 16.44 -0.79 9.90
CA LEU A 219 16.18 -0.12 8.64
C LEU A 219 16.95 -0.75 7.48
N HIS A 220 16.29 -0.83 6.32
CA HIS A 220 16.90 -1.23 5.06
C HIS A 220 17.66 -0.07 4.42
N LEU A 221 18.94 -0.27 4.10
CA LEU A 221 19.72 0.62 3.24
C LEU A 221 20.03 -0.11 1.93
N TYR A 222 19.59 0.46 0.80
CA TYR A 222 19.72 -0.17 -0.51
C TYR A 222 20.96 0.35 -1.23
N ARG A 223 21.81 -0.55 -1.72
CA ARG A 223 23.03 -0.14 -2.43
C ARG A 223 22.67 0.57 -3.72
N SER A 224 23.37 1.67 -4.05
CA SER A 224 23.10 2.44 -5.27
C SER A 224 24.26 2.42 -6.26
N LEU A 225 23.93 2.37 -7.56
CA LEU A 225 24.83 2.61 -8.69
C LEU A 225 24.52 3.99 -9.27
N PRO A 226 25.50 4.90 -9.45
CA PRO A 226 25.24 6.26 -9.91
C PRO A 226 24.73 6.29 -11.36
N GLY A 227 23.67 7.07 -11.60
CA GLY A 227 23.14 7.35 -12.94
C GLY A 227 23.91 8.46 -13.66
N LYS A 228 23.33 8.99 -14.75
CA LYS A 228 23.99 10.00 -15.61
C LYS A 228 23.83 11.45 -15.13
N ARG A 229 23.00 11.68 -14.11
CA ARG A 229 22.70 13.00 -13.50
C ARG A 229 22.79 12.89 -11.97
N ASP A 230 23.08 14.00 -11.30
CA ASP A 230 22.88 14.09 -9.84
C ASP A 230 21.43 13.77 -9.47
N GLY A 231 21.20 13.09 -8.35
CA GLY A 231 19.88 12.58 -7.96
C GLY A 231 19.40 11.34 -8.71
N ALA A 232 20.11 10.89 -9.76
CA ALA A 232 19.80 9.65 -10.49
C ALA A 232 20.66 8.48 -10.02
N TYR A 233 20.06 7.33 -9.71
CA TYR A 233 20.78 6.10 -9.37
C TYR A 233 19.92 4.83 -9.53
N THR A 234 20.58 3.69 -9.71
CA THR A 234 19.95 2.36 -9.80
C THR A 234 20.06 1.62 -8.48
N ILE A 235 18.95 1.04 -7.99
CA ILE A 235 18.84 0.36 -6.69
C ILE A 235 18.51 -1.14 -6.82
N MET A 236 18.16 -1.60 -8.02
CA MET A 236 17.98 -3.01 -8.39
C MET A 236 18.51 -3.21 -9.82
N GLY A 237 19.20 -4.32 -10.07
CA GLY A 237 19.65 -4.68 -11.40
C GLY A 237 20.86 -3.86 -11.87
N SER A 238 20.80 -3.33 -13.09
CA SER A 238 21.87 -2.56 -13.76
C SER A 238 21.29 -1.68 -14.86
N ALA A 239 21.78 -0.44 -15.04
CA ALA A 239 21.26 0.50 -16.05
C ALA A 239 21.56 0.17 -17.53
N ASP A 240 22.22 -0.97 -17.80
CA ASP A 240 22.70 -1.40 -19.12
C ASP A 240 22.48 -2.92 -19.36
N LYS A 241 21.61 -3.60 -18.59
CA LYS A 241 21.32 -5.03 -18.75
C LYS A 241 19.88 -5.27 -19.20
N PRO A 242 19.60 -6.33 -19.99
CA PRO A 242 18.22 -6.75 -20.29
C PRO A 242 17.39 -6.95 -19.03
N GLY A 243 16.18 -6.40 -19.05
CA GLY A 243 15.23 -6.39 -17.94
C GLY A 243 14.16 -5.33 -18.18
N TYR A 244 13.16 -5.28 -17.30
CA TYR A 244 12.17 -4.20 -17.27
C TYR A 244 12.71 -3.01 -16.47
N ASP A 245 12.94 -1.89 -17.16
CA ASP A 245 13.52 -0.68 -16.59
C ASP A 245 12.41 0.26 -16.05
N LEU A 246 12.19 0.27 -14.73
CA LEU A 246 11.27 1.19 -14.05
C LEU A 246 12.02 2.38 -13.44
N VAL A 247 11.58 3.61 -13.74
CA VAL A 247 12.06 4.84 -13.08
C VAL A 247 11.04 5.33 -12.05
N LEU A 248 11.46 5.44 -10.79
CA LEU A 248 10.73 6.12 -9.72
C LEU A 248 11.16 7.59 -9.65
N LEU A 249 10.23 8.51 -9.87
CA LEU A 249 10.45 9.96 -9.83
C LEU A 249 9.76 10.60 -8.62
N SER A 250 10.40 11.60 -8.04
CA SER A 250 9.80 12.45 -7.01
C SER A 250 9.09 13.65 -7.65
N ASP A 251 7.89 13.99 -7.18
CA ASP A 251 7.26 15.30 -7.41
C ASP A 251 6.84 15.95 -6.08
N GLN A 252 6.91 17.27 -6.01
CA GLN A 252 6.55 18.09 -4.83
C GLN A 252 7.46 17.93 -3.58
N TYR A 253 8.61 17.26 -3.68
CA TYR A 253 9.63 17.20 -2.60
C TYR A 253 10.60 18.39 -2.68
N THR A 254 10.92 19.02 -1.56
CA THR A 254 12.01 20.02 -1.48
C THR A 254 13.39 19.33 -1.37
N ALA A 255 14.48 20.05 -1.61
CA ALA A 255 15.83 19.46 -1.70
C ALA A 255 16.28 18.75 -0.39
N ASP A 256 15.81 19.21 0.76
CA ASP A 256 16.01 18.60 2.08
C ASP A 256 15.13 17.37 2.35
N GLN A 257 14.12 17.10 1.52
CA GLN A 257 13.19 15.98 1.64
C GLN A 257 13.62 14.74 0.84
N LEU A 258 14.87 14.67 0.36
CA LEU A 258 15.46 13.45 -0.20
C LEU A 258 15.28 12.20 0.70
N PRO A 259 15.54 12.25 2.03
CA PRO A 259 15.35 11.09 2.91
C PRO A 259 13.88 10.67 3.06
N LEU A 260 12.97 11.63 2.87
CA LEU A 260 11.54 11.44 2.96
C LEU A 260 11.05 10.62 1.75
N PHE A 261 11.46 11.03 0.54
CA PHE A 261 11.26 10.27 -0.70
C PHE A 261 11.89 8.88 -0.64
N HIS A 262 13.07 8.74 -0.01
CA HIS A 262 13.68 7.43 0.19
C HIS A 262 12.83 6.48 1.03
N ARG A 263 12.20 6.99 2.10
CA ARG A 263 11.27 6.22 2.93
C ARG A 263 10.04 5.80 2.13
N ASP A 264 9.49 6.71 1.34
CA ASP A 264 8.30 6.44 0.52
C ASP A 264 8.60 5.36 -0.56
N ILE A 265 9.85 5.29 -1.08
CA ILE A 265 10.33 4.18 -1.93
C ILE A 265 10.49 2.87 -1.16
N ASP A 266 11.02 2.89 0.07
CA ASP A 266 11.15 1.68 0.90
C ASP A 266 9.77 1.08 1.21
N GLN A 267 8.81 1.92 1.62
CA GLN A 267 7.41 1.53 1.84
C GLN A 267 6.78 0.94 0.58
N PHE A 268 6.91 1.62 -0.57
CA PHE A 268 6.47 1.11 -1.87
C PHE A 268 7.00 -0.30 -2.12
N LEU A 269 8.31 -0.51 -1.98
CA LEU A 269 8.91 -1.82 -2.23
C LEU A 269 8.37 -2.87 -1.26
N GLN A 270 8.58 -2.66 0.05
CA GLN A 270 8.29 -3.64 1.10
C GLN A 270 6.84 -4.12 1.09
N ALA A 271 5.89 -3.26 0.73
CA ALA A 271 4.47 -3.59 0.63
C ALA A 271 4.15 -4.84 -0.20
N LYS A 272 4.89 -5.12 -1.30
CA LYS A 272 4.60 -6.26 -2.18
C LYS A 272 5.81 -7.12 -2.56
N LEU A 273 6.99 -6.94 -1.95
CA LEU A 273 8.13 -7.86 -2.16
C LEU A 273 7.82 -9.32 -1.83
N HIS A 274 6.83 -9.54 -0.95
CA HIS A 274 6.38 -10.86 -0.53
C HIS A 274 5.32 -11.48 -1.47
N GLU A 275 4.76 -10.73 -2.42
CA GLU A 275 3.81 -11.27 -3.39
C GLU A 275 4.50 -12.28 -4.33
N PRO A 276 4.03 -13.54 -4.43
CA PRO A 276 4.75 -14.57 -5.15
C PRO A 276 5.01 -14.27 -6.63
N ALA A 277 4.08 -13.59 -7.31
CA ALA A 277 4.22 -13.23 -8.72
C ALA A 277 5.27 -12.14 -8.93
N ILE A 278 5.17 -11.06 -8.13
CA ILE A 278 6.09 -9.93 -8.18
C ILE A 278 7.50 -10.43 -7.86
N ASN A 279 7.71 -11.09 -6.72
CA ASN A 279 9.01 -11.60 -6.26
C ASN A 279 9.73 -12.49 -7.30
N GLN A 280 8.99 -13.37 -7.98
CA GLN A 280 9.55 -14.21 -9.05
C GLN A 280 10.05 -13.38 -10.25
N THR A 281 9.36 -12.29 -10.60
CA THR A 281 9.75 -11.39 -11.71
C THR A 281 10.89 -10.41 -11.37
N LEU A 282 11.04 -9.99 -10.11
CA LEU A 282 11.98 -8.91 -9.70
C LEU A 282 13.45 -9.20 -10.06
N GLY A 283 13.85 -10.46 -10.26
CA GLY A 283 15.19 -10.79 -10.77
C GLY A 283 15.49 -10.33 -12.21
N HIS A 284 14.47 -9.83 -12.93
CA HIS A 284 14.52 -9.30 -14.28
C HIS A 284 14.10 -7.83 -14.36
N TRP A 285 13.99 -7.14 -13.22
CA TRP A 285 13.69 -5.71 -13.17
C TRP A 285 14.96 -4.92 -12.91
N ASN A 286 15.10 -3.78 -13.56
CA ASN A 286 16.05 -2.74 -13.18
C ASN A 286 15.24 -1.60 -12.56
N LEU A 287 15.58 -1.24 -11.32
CA LEU A 287 14.87 -0.16 -10.62
C LEU A 287 15.76 1.05 -10.49
N HIS A 288 15.31 2.13 -11.09
CA HIS A 288 15.94 3.42 -11.14
C HIS A 288 15.20 4.40 -10.24
N VAL A 289 15.94 5.29 -9.61
CA VAL A 289 15.42 6.40 -8.81
C VAL A 289 15.94 7.69 -9.40
N LEU A 290 15.06 8.68 -9.53
CA LEU A 290 15.39 10.03 -9.96
C LEU A 290 14.75 11.03 -8.99
N PHE A 291 15.56 11.54 -8.08
CA PHE A 291 15.15 12.65 -7.23
C PHE A 291 15.26 13.98 -7.99
N ALA A 292 14.13 14.66 -8.10
CA ALA A 292 13.91 15.93 -8.78
C ALA A 292 13.23 16.91 -7.80
N PRO A 293 14.00 17.69 -7.01
CA PRO A 293 13.42 18.58 -6.02
C PRO A 293 12.85 19.87 -6.63
N VAL A 294 11.85 20.43 -5.97
CA VAL A 294 11.06 21.61 -6.41
C VAL A 294 11.88 22.91 -6.53
N GLU A 295 13.16 22.93 -6.12
CA GLU A 295 14.04 24.10 -6.28
C GLU A 295 14.66 24.23 -7.69
N ASP A 296 14.56 23.20 -8.55
CA ASP A 296 14.97 23.28 -9.96
C ASP A 296 13.84 23.96 -10.78
N ASP A 297 14.02 25.25 -11.10
CA ASP A 297 13.14 26.13 -11.93
C ASP A 297 12.76 25.56 -13.33
N SER A 298 13.25 24.35 -13.68
CA SER A 298 12.92 23.61 -14.91
C SER A 298 11.86 22.53 -14.77
N ILE A 299 11.48 22.13 -13.55
CA ILE A 299 10.52 21.03 -13.29
C ILE A 299 9.40 21.54 -12.37
N SER A 300 8.72 22.60 -12.81
CA SER A 300 7.58 23.17 -12.08
C SER A 300 6.39 22.20 -12.11
N GLN A 301 6.10 21.57 -10.97
CA GLN A 301 4.88 20.80 -10.67
C GLN A 301 4.39 19.93 -11.83
N PHE A 302 4.75 18.64 -11.82
CA PHE A 302 4.18 17.72 -12.80
C PHE A 302 2.65 17.71 -12.74
N LEU A 303 2.01 18.01 -11.60
CA LEU A 303 0.56 17.98 -11.43
C LEU A 303 -0.08 19.30 -10.98
N ILE A 304 -1.26 19.59 -11.53
CA ILE A 304 -2.20 20.59 -11.03
C ILE A 304 -3.34 19.88 -10.28
N GLY A 305 -3.25 19.81 -8.94
CA GLY A 305 -4.38 19.72 -8.02
C GLY A 305 -5.25 18.44 -7.98
N ASP A 306 -5.54 17.98 -6.75
CA ASP A 306 -6.69 17.14 -6.41
C ASP A 306 -6.82 15.74 -7.08
N VAL A 307 -5.70 15.05 -7.33
CA VAL A 307 -5.53 13.59 -7.54
C VAL A 307 -6.31 12.91 -8.69
N CYS A 308 -7.34 13.53 -9.27
CA CYS A 308 -7.42 13.99 -10.67
C CYS A 308 -8.83 13.84 -11.29
N GLU A 309 -9.40 14.94 -11.79
CA GLU A 309 -10.28 14.93 -12.97
C GLU A 309 -9.61 15.65 -14.15
N GLY A 310 -8.79 14.90 -14.91
CA GLY A 310 -8.35 15.31 -16.25
C GLY A 310 -6.86 15.57 -16.44
N MET A 311 -6.15 14.54 -16.89
CA MET A 311 -4.75 14.58 -17.38
C MET A 311 -3.72 14.94 -16.30
N CYS A 312 -3.37 13.94 -15.48
CA CYS A 312 -2.34 14.03 -14.44
C CYS A 312 -0.92 14.18 -15.03
N GLY A 313 -0.66 15.37 -15.58
CA GLY A 313 0.67 15.94 -15.75
C GLY A 313 1.27 15.96 -17.14
N ASP A 314 2.38 16.69 -17.24
CA ASP A 314 3.17 16.79 -18.47
C ASP A 314 3.98 15.50 -18.65
N ASN A 315 3.31 14.48 -19.19
CA ASN A 315 3.93 13.20 -19.52
C ASN A 315 5.15 13.36 -20.43
N GLU A 316 5.16 14.34 -21.34
CA GLU A 316 6.31 14.59 -22.20
C GLU A 316 7.52 15.07 -21.37
N LEU A 317 7.29 15.97 -20.40
CA LEU A 317 8.32 16.40 -19.45
C LEU A 317 8.79 15.26 -18.54
N ILE A 318 7.89 14.39 -18.04
CA ILE A 318 8.26 13.23 -17.21
C ILE A 318 9.15 12.28 -18.01
N GLU A 319 8.73 11.91 -19.23
CA GLU A 319 9.49 11.04 -20.11
C GLU A 319 10.84 11.66 -20.47
N GLN A 320 10.88 12.92 -20.90
CA GLN A 320 12.15 13.61 -21.21
C GLN A 320 13.08 13.63 -20.00
N THR A 321 12.55 13.90 -18.81
CA THR A 321 13.32 13.91 -17.55
C THR A 321 13.93 12.54 -17.26
N ALA A 322 13.14 11.46 -17.34
CA ALA A 322 13.62 10.09 -17.20
C ALA A 322 14.67 9.73 -18.26
N ARG A 323 14.45 10.05 -19.55
CA ARG A 323 15.39 9.79 -20.67
C ARG A 323 16.73 10.53 -20.53
N THR A 324 16.78 11.67 -19.81
CA THR A 324 18.06 12.36 -19.53
C THR A 324 18.89 11.68 -18.43
N ALA A 325 18.24 11.00 -17.49
CA ALA A 325 18.91 10.30 -16.39
C ALA A 325 19.33 8.87 -16.77
N PHE A 326 18.49 8.16 -17.53
CA PHE A 326 18.66 6.77 -17.95
C PHE A 326 18.45 6.67 -19.46
N SER A 327 19.39 6.03 -20.18
CA SER A 327 19.39 6.00 -21.66
C SER A 327 18.26 5.16 -22.25
N GLN A 328 17.84 4.16 -21.50
CA GLN A 328 16.74 3.27 -21.78
C GLN A 328 15.92 3.21 -20.49
N TYR A 329 14.61 3.27 -20.63
CA TYR A 329 13.68 2.81 -19.62
C TYR A 329 12.36 2.44 -20.29
N ASP A 330 11.59 1.55 -19.67
CA ASP A 330 10.29 1.09 -20.18
C ASP A 330 9.13 1.87 -19.57
N GLN A 331 9.16 2.09 -18.25
CA GLN A 331 8.09 2.76 -17.52
C GLN A 331 8.60 3.79 -16.52
N SER A 332 7.80 4.82 -16.28
CA SER A 332 7.99 5.79 -15.20
C SER A 332 6.80 5.76 -14.22
N MET A 333 7.12 5.93 -12.94
CA MET A 333 6.17 6.09 -11.85
C MET A 333 6.55 7.32 -11.02
N VAL A 334 5.58 8.16 -10.69
CA VAL A 334 5.76 9.37 -9.88
C VAL A 334 5.15 9.17 -8.50
N ILE A 335 5.95 9.39 -7.46
CA ILE A 335 5.45 9.49 -6.08
C ILE A 335 5.28 10.97 -5.77
N LEU A 336 4.11 11.35 -5.27
CA LEU A 336 3.75 12.73 -4.95
C LEU A 336 3.91 13.01 -3.46
N ASN A 337 4.58 14.11 -3.11
CA ASN A 337 4.63 14.59 -1.74
C ASN A 337 3.33 15.30 -1.32
N THR A 338 2.24 14.53 -1.18
CA THR A 338 0.93 15.03 -0.75
C THR A 338 0.27 14.08 0.25
N GLU A 339 -0.41 14.66 1.25
CA GLU A 339 -1.25 13.95 2.22
C GLU A 339 -2.63 13.58 1.64
N GLN A 340 -2.92 14.02 0.41
CA GLN A 340 -4.15 13.70 -0.29
C GLN A 340 -4.08 12.30 -0.90
N ARG A 341 -4.98 11.42 -0.44
CA ARG A 341 -5.09 10.03 -0.89
C ARG A 341 -5.45 9.88 -2.37
N GLY A 342 -4.93 8.81 -2.97
CA GLY A 342 -5.21 8.30 -4.31
C GLY A 342 -4.00 8.22 -5.24
N GLY A 343 -4.29 7.94 -6.50
CA GLY A 343 -3.34 7.78 -7.60
C GLY A 343 -4.08 7.63 -8.94
N ALA A 344 -3.31 7.46 -10.02
CA ALA A 344 -3.84 7.20 -11.35
C ALA A 344 -2.77 6.62 -12.30
N ALA A 345 -3.18 5.75 -13.22
CA ALA A 345 -2.36 5.26 -14.33
C ALA A 345 -2.82 5.85 -15.68
N GLY A 346 -1.86 6.38 -16.43
CA GLY A 346 -2.08 6.94 -17.77
C GLY A 346 -1.03 6.45 -18.76
N VAL A 347 -0.05 7.30 -19.05
CA VAL A 347 1.24 6.92 -19.66
C VAL A 347 2.29 6.63 -18.58
N VAL A 348 2.10 7.24 -17.40
CA VAL A 348 2.88 7.05 -16.18
C VAL A 348 1.97 6.57 -15.06
N ALA A 349 2.53 5.87 -14.08
CA ALA A 349 1.84 5.57 -12.83
C ALA A 349 2.05 6.75 -11.88
N VAL A 350 1.02 7.15 -11.14
CA VAL A 350 1.07 8.26 -10.19
C VAL A 350 0.45 7.80 -8.88
N THR A 351 1.12 8.03 -7.76
CA THR A 351 0.56 7.74 -6.44
C THR A 351 0.93 8.80 -5.43
N SER A 352 0.00 9.11 -4.53
CA SER A 352 0.31 9.86 -3.32
C SER A 352 1.19 9.04 -2.39
N ARG A 353 2.14 9.70 -1.71
CA ARG A 353 3.00 9.05 -0.72
C ARG A 353 2.22 8.33 0.40
N VAL A 354 1.02 8.79 0.74
CA VAL A 354 0.18 8.23 1.82
C VAL A 354 -0.55 6.94 1.43
N ASP A 355 -0.60 6.60 0.15
CA ASP A 355 -1.17 5.35 -0.37
C ASP A 355 -0.14 4.52 -1.16
N VAL A 356 1.14 4.91 -1.17
CA VAL A 356 2.18 4.33 -2.04
C VAL A 356 2.28 2.79 -1.96
N GLU A 357 2.02 2.24 -0.77
CA GLU A 357 2.01 0.80 -0.46
C GLU A 357 0.89 0.03 -1.18
N ALA A 358 -0.30 0.61 -1.30
CA ALA A 358 -1.50 -0.05 -1.84
C ALA A 358 -1.81 0.39 -3.27
N VAL A 359 -1.66 1.68 -3.56
CA VAL A 359 -1.98 2.28 -4.86
C VAL A 359 -0.79 2.17 -5.82
N GLY A 360 0.46 2.30 -5.35
CA GLY A 360 1.63 2.26 -6.24
C GLY A 360 1.71 1.01 -7.12
N TRP A 361 1.50 -0.17 -6.53
CA TRP A 361 1.48 -1.45 -7.27
C TRP A 361 0.20 -1.66 -8.10
N HIS A 362 -0.93 -1.10 -7.65
CA HIS A 362 -2.19 -1.10 -8.40
C HIS A 362 -2.04 -0.33 -9.72
N GLU A 363 -1.51 0.91 -9.67
CA GLU A 363 -1.29 1.74 -10.86
C GLU A 363 -0.25 1.13 -11.81
N LEU A 364 0.79 0.49 -11.28
CA LEU A 364 1.73 -0.28 -12.11
C LEU A 364 1.05 -1.48 -12.77
N GLY A 365 0.08 -2.14 -12.12
CA GLY A 365 -0.69 -3.25 -12.70
C GLY A 365 -1.38 -2.88 -14.02
N HIS A 366 -1.89 -1.65 -14.13
CA HIS A 366 -2.47 -1.13 -15.38
C HIS A 366 -1.45 -1.01 -16.52
N LEU A 367 -0.23 -0.57 -16.22
CA LEU A 367 0.78 -0.22 -17.23
C LEU A 367 1.68 -1.40 -17.62
N TYR A 368 2.10 -2.18 -16.62
CA TYR A 368 3.00 -3.32 -16.80
C TYR A 368 2.27 -4.59 -17.24
N ALA A 369 1.09 -4.87 -16.67
CA ALA A 369 0.35 -6.13 -16.87
C ALA A 369 -1.00 -5.97 -17.61
N ASN A 370 -1.31 -4.76 -18.12
CA ASN A 370 -2.59 -4.43 -18.78
C ASN A 370 -3.84 -4.81 -17.97
N LEU A 371 -3.74 -4.75 -16.64
CA LEU A 371 -4.87 -5.06 -15.76
C LEU A 371 -5.90 -3.92 -15.80
N ALA A 372 -7.18 -4.25 -15.69
CA ALA A 372 -8.26 -3.30 -15.49
C ALA A 372 -8.73 -3.27 -14.04
N ASP A 373 -9.46 -2.21 -13.69
CA ASP A 373 -10.09 -2.03 -12.38
C ASP A 373 -11.10 -3.15 -12.08
N GLU A 374 -11.00 -3.77 -10.90
CA GLU A 374 -11.90 -4.84 -10.44
C GLU A 374 -12.94 -4.35 -9.40
N TYR A 375 -12.94 -3.06 -9.06
CA TYR A 375 -14.00 -2.50 -8.22
C TYR A 375 -15.29 -2.22 -9.01
N ASP A 376 -16.40 -2.38 -8.31
CA ASP A 376 -17.78 -2.29 -8.82
C ASP A 376 -18.37 -0.88 -8.72
N SER A 377 -17.64 0.06 -8.10
CA SER A 377 -18.09 1.42 -7.84
C SER A 377 -16.94 2.42 -7.82
N ARG A 378 -17.03 3.47 -8.66
CA ARG A 378 -16.46 4.79 -8.34
C ARG A 378 -17.59 5.67 -7.80
N ALA A 379 -17.30 6.46 -6.78
CA ALA A 379 -18.19 7.55 -6.38
C ALA A 379 -18.14 8.65 -7.46
N ALA A 380 -19.22 8.78 -8.25
CA ALA A 380 -19.22 9.35 -9.60
C ALA A 380 -18.41 8.48 -10.59
N ILE A 381 -18.89 8.12 -11.78
CA ILE A 381 -19.47 9.00 -12.81
C ILE A 381 -20.80 8.42 -13.33
N SER A 382 -21.74 9.31 -13.68
CA SER A 382 -22.91 8.95 -14.49
C SER A 382 -22.55 8.85 -15.96
N GLU A 383 -23.00 7.79 -16.64
CA GLU A 383 -22.74 7.45 -18.05
C GLU A 383 -21.38 6.75 -18.30
N HIS A 384 -21.35 5.90 -19.33
CA HIS A 384 -20.23 4.99 -19.61
C HIS A 384 -18.92 5.71 -19.92
N SER A 385 -17.89 5.43 -19.11
CA SER A 385 -16.50 5.83 -19.32
C SER A 385 -15.60 4.67 -18.89
N ALA A 386 -14.73 4.08 -19.73
CA ALA A 386 -14.46 4.40 -21.13
C ALA A 386 -13.81 3.25 -21.94
N LEU A 387 -14.53 2.15 -22.19
CA LEU A 387 -14.12 1.17 -23.23
C LEU A 387 -14.31 1.70 -24.68
N SER A 388 -14.72 2.96 -24.86
CA SER A 388 -15.13 3.56 -26.13
C SER A 388 -14.07 4.45 -26.80
N SER A 389 -12.90 4.68 -26.18
CA SER A 389 -11.94 5.68 -26.71
C SER A 389 -10.44 5.38 -26.55
N LYS A 390 -10.02 4.28 -25.90
CA LYS A 390 -8.62 3.82 -25.96
C LYS A 390 -8.39 3.02 -27.27
N PRO A 391 -7.52 3.45 -28.20
CA PRO A 391 -7.26 2.70 -29.43
C PRO A 391 -6.33 1.50 -29.18
N GLN A 392 -6.76 0.31 -29.59
CA GLN A 392 -5.90 -0.87 -29.85
C GLN A 392 -5.04 -1.42 -28.68
N LEU A 393 -5.39 -1.22 -27.40
CA LEU A 393 -4.93 -2.17 -26.38
C LEU A 393 -5.74 -3.46 -26.49
N ALA A 394 -5.09 -4.60 -26.27
CA ALA A 394 -5.78 -5.89 -26.12
C ALA A 394 -6.70 -5.83 -24.90
N SER A 395 -7.82 -6.57 -24.94
CA SER A 395 -8.75 -6.67 -23.80
C SER A 395 -7.99 -7.06 -22.52
N PRO A 396 -8.26 -6.42 -21.38
CA PRO A 396 -7.57 -6.72 -20.12
C PRO A 396 -7.78 -8.18 -19.73
N PRO A 397 -6.76 -8.86 -19.18
CA PRO A 397 -6.82 -10.30 -18.88
C PRO A 397 -7.68 -10.62 -17.65
N ASN A 398 -8.10 -9.61 -16.87
CA ASN A 398 -8.80 -9.76 -15.60
C ASN A 398 -10.22 -9.14 -15.58
N VAL A 399 -10.72 -8.63 -16.70
CA VAL A 399 -12.12 -8.15 -16.80
C VAL A 399 -12.77 -8.64 -18.10
N THR A 400 -14.03 -9.07 -18.01
CA THR A 400 -14.86 -9.40 -19.19
C THR A 400 -16.27 -8.85 -19.07
N PHE A 401 -16.92 -8.61 -20.21
CA PHE A 401 -18.33 -8.26 -20.32
C PHE A 401 -19.18 -9.46 -20.80
N ASP A 402 -18.57 -10.61 -21.03
CA ASP A 402 -19.27 -11.85 -21.36
C ASP A 402 -19.71 -12.57 -20.08
N SER A 403 -20.98 -12.97 -20.03
CA SER A 403 -21.56 -13.71 -18.90
C SER A 403 -21.34 -15.23 -18.98
N GLU A 404 -20.75 -15.74 -20.05
CA GLU A 404 -20.38 -17.15 -20.22
C GLU A 404 -18.96 -17.41 -19.67
N PRO A 405 -18.79 -18.17 -18.57
CA PRO A 405 -17.48 -18.43 -17.97
C PRO A 405 -16.46 -19.03 -18.95
N ARG A 406 -16.90 -19.79 -19.96
CA ARG A 406 -16.00 -20.37 -20.98
C ARG A 406 -15.41 -19.35 -21.96
N ASN A 407 -15.99 -18.15 -22.03
CA ASN A 407 -15.52 -17.05 -22.87
C ASN A 407 -14.66 -16.03 -22.08
N ALA A 408 -14.53 -16.20 -20.76
CA ALA A 408 -13.68 -15.34 -19.94
C ALA A 408 -12.19 -15.49 -20.36
N PRO A 409 -11.39 -14.41 -20.39
CA PRO A 409 -9.96 -14.47 -20.69
C PRO A 409 -9.16 -15.45 -19.80
N TRP A 410 -9.69 -15.76 -18.61
CA TRP A 410 -9.10 -16.66 -17.62
C TRP A 410 -9.80 -18.03 -17.53
N ALA A 411 -10.54 -18.46 -18.55
CA ALA A 411 -11.28 -19.72 -18.53
C ALA A 411 -10.41 -20.94 -18.18
N HIS A 412 -9.11 -20.93 -18.50
CA HIS A 412 -8.11 -21.96 -18.15
C HIS A 412 -7.73 -22.01 -16.65
N TRP A 413 -8.17 -21.05 -15.84
CA TRP A 413 -8.09 -21.08 -14.37
C TRP A 413 -9.37 -21.60 -13.69
N ILE A 414 -10.47 -21.76 -14.42
CA ILE A 414 -11.73 -22.26 -13.86
C ILE A 414 -11.64 -23.78 -13.71
N GLU A 415 -11.46 -24.24 -12.47
CA GLU A 415 -11.26 -25.66 -12.13
C GLU A 415 -12.49 -26.54 -12.43
N ASN A 416 -13.69 -25.99 -12.32
CA ASN A 416 -14.95 -26.69 -12.63
C ASN A 416 -15.96 -25.77 -13.31
N PHE A 417 -16.36 -26.10 -14.54
CA PHE A 417 -17.39 -25.34 -15.27
C PHE A 417 -18.83 -25.72 -14.91
N ASP A 418 -19.03 -26.80 -14.15
CA ASP A 418 -20.36 -27.19 -13.64
C ASP A 418 -20.66 -26.54 -12.26
N ASP A 419 -19.67 -25.87 -11.66
CA ASP A 419 -19.74 -25.20 -10.34
C ASP A 419 -18.75 -24.01 -10.33
N VAL A 420 -19.15 -22.89 -10.94
CA VAL A 420 -18.28 -21.73 -11.17
C VAL A 420 -18.43 -20.70 -10.03
N PRO A 421 -17.37 -20.39 -9.26
CA PRO A 421 -17.38 -19.37 -8.22
C PRO A 421 -17.94 -18.03 -8.70
N GLY A 422 -18.68 -17.32 -7.86
CA GLY A 422 -19.19 -15.97 -8.17
C GLY A 422 -20.52 -15.93 -8.93
N THR A 423 -21.00 -17.06 -9.46
CA THR A 423 -22.25 -17.12 -10.24
C THR A 423 -23.52 -17.22 -9.38
N GLU A 424 -23.45 -17.76 -8.16
CA GLU A 424 -24.59 -17.87 -7.24
C GLU A 424 -24.42 -17.12 -5.90
N ASN A 425 -23.27 -17.21 -5.21
CA ASN A 425 -23.04 -16.60 -3.88
C ASN A 425 -21.71 -15.83 -3.80
N ALA A 426 -21.58 -14.81 -4.65
CA ALA A 426 -20.33 -14.08 -4.90
C ALA A 426 -19.56 -13.54 -3.68
N SER A 427 -20.17 -13.36 -2.50
CA SER A 427 -19.50 -12.81 -1.31
C SER A 427 -18.78 -13.82 -0.42
N SER A 428 -18.92 -15.12 -0.65
CA SER A 428 -18.26 -16.18 0.12
C SER A 428 -17.46 -17.19 -0.71
N ASP A 429 -17.64 -17.18 -2.03
CA ASP A 429 -17.02 -18.16 -2.92
C ASP A 429 -15.49 -17.93 -3.02
N GLN A 430 -14.73 -19.01 -2.96
CA GLN A 430 -13.27 -19.01 -3.11
C GLN A 430 -12.85 -19.60 -4.46
N GLY A 431 -11.67 -19.19 -4.95
CA GLY A 431 -11.12 -19.65 -6.22
C GLY A 431 -11.43 -18.71 -7.39
N VAL A 432 -11.18 -19.19 -8.61
CA VAL A 432 -11.38 -18.43 -9.84
C VAL A 432 -12.71 -18.79 -10.47
N GLY A 433 -13.48 -17.78 -10.85
CA GLY A 433 -14.79 -17.93 -11.47
C GLY A 433 -15.23 -16.65 -12.16
N LEU A 434 -16.49 -16.25 -12.02
CA LEU A 434 -17.09 -15.14 -12.74
C LEU A 434 -17.89 -14.25 -11.76
N PHE A 435 -17.20 -13.34 -11.08
CA PHE A 435 -17.79 -12.48 -10.06
C PHE A 435 -18.30 -11.18 -10.68
N LEU A 436 -19.58 -10.86 -10.51
CA LEU A 436 -20.17 -9.63 -11.02
C LEU A 436 -19.60 -8.38 -10.32
N GLY A 437 -19.29 -7.36 -11.11
CA GLY A 437 -18.75 -6.07 -10.67
C GLY A 437 -17.27 -5.89 -11.04
N ALA A 438 -16.97 -4.97 -11.96
CA ALA A 438 -15.62 -4.56 -12.36
C ALA A 438 -15.71 -3.27 -13.22
N ASP A 439 -14.59 -2.65 -13.59
CA ASP A 439 -14.53 -1.46 -14.47
C ASP A 439 -15.52 -0.36 -14.06
N ALA A 440 -15.58 -0.06 -12.75
CA ALA A 440 -16.53 0.85 -12.10
C ALA A 440 -18.04 0.53 -12.36
N SER A 441 -18.35 -0.70 -12.78
CA SER A 441 -19.67 -1.15 -13.21
C SER A 441 -20.14 -2.38 -12.40
N ALA A 442 -21.02 -2.16 -11.43
CA ALA A 442 -21.62 -3.19 -10.60
C ALA A 442 -22.56 -4.19 -11.33
N ALA A 443 -22.84 -4.01 -12.63
CA ALA A 443 -23.96 -4.69 -13.30
C ALA A 443 -23.67 -5.28 -14.68
N MET A 444 -22.49 -5.04 -15.28
CA MET A 444 -22.21 -5.44 -16.68
C MET A 444 -20.82 -6.03 -16.92
N ALA A 445 -19.90 -5.92 -15.96
CA ALA A 445 -18.56 -6.45 -16.07
C ALA A 445 -18.32 -7.49 -14.97
N TYR A 446 -17.44 -8.44 -15.25
CA TYR A 446 -17.07 -9.54 -14.38
C TYR A 446 -15.56 -9.55 -14.15
N ARG A 447 -15.16 -10.00 -12.95
CA ARG A 447 -13.77 -10.19 -12.52
C ARG A 447 -13.51 -11.66 -12.12
N PRO A 448 -12.24 -12.13 -12.12
CA PRO A 448 -11.89 -13.53 -11.89
C PRO A 448 -12.06 -14.01 -10.46
N THR A 449 -11.94 -13.13 -9.46
CA THR A 449 -11.94 -13.49 -8.02
C THR A 449 -12.81 -12.53 -7.22
N PHE A 450 -13.22 -12.93 -6.01
CA PHE A 450 -14.02 -12.04 -5.16
C PHE A 450 -13.31 -10.71 -4.87
N THR A 451 -12.00 -10.75 -4.60
CA THR A 451 -11.16 -9.58 -4.39
C THR A 451 -9.73 -9.79 -4.91
N SER A 452 -9.00 -8.69 -5.10
CA SER A 452 -7.63 -8.64 -5.59
C SER A 452 -7.01 -7.26 -5.36
N MET A 453 -5.71 -7.12 -5.57
CA MET A 453 -5.02 -5.82 -5.64
C MET A 453 -5.72 -4.83 -6.60
N MET A 454 -6.29 -5.30 -7.71
CA MET A 454 -7.02 -4.46 -8.67
C MET A 454 -8.41 -4.04 -8.19
N ARG A 455 -8.88 -4.56 -7.04
CA ARG A 455 -10.14 -4.18 -6.39
C ARG A 455 -9.95 -3.29 -5.16
N SER A 456 -8.87 -3.49 -4.39
CA SER A 456 -8.69 -2.83 -3.08
C SER A 456 -7.27 -2.31 -2.78
N GLY A 457 -6.29 -2.54 -3.67
CA GLY A 457 -4.86 -2.20 -3.51
C GLY A 457 -4.12 -3.02 -2.45
N SER A 458 -4.70 -3.16 -1.26
CA SER A 458 -4.12 -3.91 -0.14
C SER A 458 -4.14 -5.43 -0.31
N ASP A 459 -5.15 -5.98 -1.00
CA ASP A 459 -5.26 -7.43 -1.23
C ASP A 459 -4.12 -8.01 -2.11
N PRO A 460 -3.90 -9.33 -2.07
CA PRO A 460 -2.98 -10.01 -2.99
C PRO A 460 -3.39 -9.86 -4.46
N LEU A 461 -2.46 -10.08 -5.39
CA LEU A 461 -2.76 -9.99 -6.83
C LEU A 461 -3.89 -10.95 -7.24
N GLY A 462 -3.90 -12.16 -6.68
CA GLY A 462 -4.77 -13.25 -7.14
C GLY A 462 -4.21 -13.93 -8.41
N PRO A 463 -4.68 -15.15 -8.74
CA PRO A 463 -4.03 -16.02 -9.74
C PRO A 463 -4.03 -15.45 -11.16
N VAL A 464 -5.12 -14.82 -11.60
CA VAL A 464 -5.24 -14.29 -12.98
C VAL A 464 -4.36 -13.06 -13.18
N ASN A 465 -4.36 -12.14 -12.22
CA ASN A 465 -3.48 -10.97 -12.25
C ASN A 465 -2.00 -11.38 -12.08
N SER A 466 -1.74 -12.42 -11.29
CA SER A 466 -0.40 -13.00 -11.14
C SER A 466 0.13 -13.60 -12.46
N GLU A 467 -0.72 -14.31 -13.20
CA GLU A 467 -0.35 -14.83 -14.53
C GLU A 467 -0.03 -13.69 -15.50
N ALA A 468 -0.91 -12.68 -15.59
CA ALA A 468 -0.67 -11.50 -16.42
C ALA A 468 0.62 -10.77 -16.03
N TRP A 469 0.89 -10.64 -14.72
CA TRP A 469 2.12 -10.04 -14.19
C TRP A 469 3.38 -10.81 -14.60
N ILE A 470 3.33 -12.15 -14.56
CA ILE A 470 4.47 -12.98 -14.96
C ILE A 470 4.64 -12.97 -16.48
N LEU A 471 3.56 -13.08 -17.26
CA LEU A 471 3.62 -12.95 -18.72
C LEU A 471 4.17 -11.59 -19.17
N GLY A 472 3.92 -10.54 -18.38
CA GLY A 472 4.45 -9.20 -18.61
C GLY A 472 5.98 -9.10 -18.63
N ILE A 473 6.72 -9.99 -17.96
CA ILE A 473 8.20 -9.89 -17.94
C ILE A 473 8.87 -10.48 -19.18
N TYR A 474 8.21 -11.44 -19.84
CA TYR A 474 8.83 -12.23 -20.91
C TYR A 474 9.33 -11.41 -22.12
N PRO A 475 8.63 -10.34 -22.59
CA PRO A 475 9.14 -9.46 -23.62
C PRO A 475 10.45 -8.73 -23.26
N TYR A 476 10.68 -8.45 -21.97
CA TYR A 476 11.85 -7.69 -21.48
C TYR A 476 13.07 -8.57 -21.15
N LEU A 477 12.95 -9.89 -21.27
CA LEU A 477 14.10 -10.80 -21.14
C LEU A 477 15.07 -10.68 -22.32
N ASP A 478 14.63 -10.09 -23.43
CA ASP A 478 15.40 -9.86 -24.67
C ASP A 478 16.24 -11.07 -25.12
N ILE A 479 15.61 -12.25 -25.03
CA ILE A 479 16.22 -13.57 -25.21
C ILE A 479 16.97 -13.67 -26.55
N GLU A 480 16.39 -13.13 -27.62
CA GLU A 480 16.97 -13.12 -28.97
C GLU A 480 18.26 -12.28 -29.06
N ASN A 481 18.31 -11.08 -28.45
CA ASN A 481 19.53 -10.25 -28.46
C ASN A 481 20.59 -10.72 -27.46
N ALA A 482 20.18 -11.30 -26.33
CA ALA A 482 21.08 -11.94 -25.37
C ALA A 482 21.83 -13.15 -25.98
N ALA A 483 21.32 -13.71 -27.09
CA ALA A 483 21.76 -14.99 -27.61
C ALA A 483 22.99 -14.93 -28.52
N TYR A 484 24.06 -15.58 -28.08
CA TYR A 484 25.30 -15.72 -28.82
C TYR A 484 25.52 -17.16 -29.35
N PRO A 485 26.20 -17.32 -30.51
CA PRO A 485 26.61 -16.23 -31.41
C PRO A 485 25.40 -15.54 -32.06
N ALA A 486 25.52 -14.24 -32.33
CA ALA A 486 24.43 -13.46 -32.92
C ALA A 486 24.07 -13.93 -34.35
N GLU A 487 25.03 -14.48 -35.08
CA GLU A 487 24.79 -15.14 -36.37
C GLU A 487 23.98 -16.43 -36.16
N ARG A 488 22.85 -16.59 -36.85
CA ARG A 488 22.01 -17.81 -36.77
C ARG A 488 22.46 -18.94 -37.71
N THR A 489 23.49 -18.71 -38.53
CA THR A 489 24.16 -19.72 -39.35
C THR A 489 25.67 -19.63 -39.12
N ILE A 490 26.27 -20.64 -38.50
CA ILE A 490 27.68 -20.69 -38.12
C ILE A 490 28.41 -21.68 -39.02
N GLN A 491 29.57 -21.28 -39.57
CA GLN A 491 30.44 -22.16 -40.35
C GLN A 491 31.63 -22.57 -39.46
N SER A 492 31.67 -23.83 -38.99
CA SER A 492 32.76 -24.28 -38.10
C SER A 492 32.92 -25.80 -38.03
N GLU A 493 34.10 -26.29 -38.42
CA GLU A 493 34.53 -27.68 -38.20
C GLU A 493 34.84 -27.98 -36.71
N ALA A 494 35.00 -26.96 -35.87
CA ALA A 494 35.26 -27.08 -34.44
C ALA A 494 34.00 -26.85 -33.59
N SER A 495 34.01 -27.34 -32.34
CA SER A 495 32.93 -27.09 -31.37
C SER A 495 32.69 -25.58 -31.14
N VAL A 496 31.43 -25.17 -31.14
CA VAL A 496 31.02 -23.77 -30.93
C VAL A 496 30.26 -23.65 -29.60
N VAL A 497 30.52 -22.57 -28.85
CA VAL A 497 29.75 -22.26 -27.64
C VAL A 497 28.58 -21.36 -28.01
N PHE A 498 27.38 -21.83 -27.70
CA PHE A 498 26.13 -21.10 -27.77
C PHE A 498 25.71 -20.68 -26.36
N GLY A 499 24.92 -19.62 -26.21
CA GLY A 499 24.43 -19.23 -24.89
C GLY A 499 23.65 -17.93 -24.87
N LEU A 500 23.30 -17.50 -23.65
CA LEU A 500 22.69 -16.22 -23.34
C LEU A 500 23.68 -15.39 -22.50
N GLU A 501 24.02 -14.19 -22.97
CA GLU A 501 24.85 -13.22 -22.24
C GLU A 501 23.95 -12.25 -21.45
N GLY A 502 24.44 -11.72 -20.32
CA GLY A 502 23.71 -10.75 -19.48
C GLY A 502 22.58 -11.33 -18.63
N LEU A 503 21.84 -12.32 -19.14
CA LEU A 503 20.77 -13.02 -18.43
C LEU A 503 21.31 -13.85 -17.24
N SER A 504 20.54 -13.83 -16.16
CA SER A 504 20.84 -14.57 -14.92
C SER A 504 19.85 -15.72 -14.71
N TYR A 505 20.28 -16.75 -13.97
CA TYR A 505 19.38 -17.83 -13.56
C TYR A 505 18.21 -17.27 -12.73
N SER A 506 17.00 -17.65 -13.11
CA SER A 506 15.75 -17.23 -12.47
C SER A 506 14.87 -18.45 -12.21
N PRO A 507 14.16 -18.53 -11.07
CA PRO A 507 13.22 -19.63 -10.79
C PRO A 507 12.00 -19.63 -11.73
N LEU A 508 11.84 -18.59 -12.56
CA LEU A 508 10.83 -18.53 -13.62
C LEU A 508 11.16 -19.42 -14.84
N HIS A 509 12.43 -19.76 -15.10
CA HIS A 509 12.82 -20.39 -16.36
C HIS A 509 13.74 -21.61 -16.18
N ARG A 510 13.50 -22.64 -17.00
CA ARG A 510 14.50 -23.65 -17.37
C ARG A 510 14.95 -23.44 -18.80
N PHE A 511 16.22 -23.75 -19.06
CA PHE A 511 16.86 -23.68 -20.36
C PHE A 511 17.08 -25.10 -20.89
N GLN A 512 16.52 -25.44 -22.05
CA GLN A 512 16.61 -26.79 -22.63
C GLN A 512 17.28 -26.72 -24.01
N TRP A 513 18.49 -27.28 -24.10
CA TRP A 513 19.27 -27.31 -25.34
C TRP A 513 19.00 -28.58 -26.14
N ARG A 514 18.71 -28.42 -27.43
CA ARG A 514 18.55 -29.52 -28.37
C ARG A 514 19.59 -29.45 -29.48
N VAL A 515 20.04 -30.62 -29.93
CA VAL A 515 20.80 -30.77 -31.18
C VAL A 515 20.04 -31.77 -32.05
N ASP A 516 19.68 -31.36 -33.27
CA ASP A 516 18.83 -32.11 -34.21
C ASP A 516 17.53 -32.63 -33.54
N GLY A 517 16.93 -31.81 -32.66
CA GLY A 517 15.72 -32.12 -31.87
C GLY A 517 15.95 -32.95 -30.59
N VAL A 518 17.16 -33.47 -30.36
CA VAL A 518 17.49 -34.30 -29.19
C VAL A 518 18.01 -33.45 -28.04
N ILE A 519 17.39 -33.54 -26.86
CA ILE A 519 17.84 -32.85 -25.64
C ILE A 519 19.30 -33.26 -25.35
N SER A 520 20.17 -32.26 -25.30
CA SER A 520 21.63 -32.41 -25.19
C SER A 520 22.20 -31.74 -23.93
N ALA A 521 21.51 -30.73 -23.39
CA ALA A 521 21.77 -30.16 -22.06
C ALA A 521 20.49 -29.51 -21.49
N GLU A 522 20.43 -29.37 -20.17
CA GLU A 522 19.35 -28.67 -19.47
C GLU A 522 19.93 -27.77 -18.37
N ASN A 523 19.19 -26.71 -18.01
CA ASN A 523 19.52 -25.74 -16.96
C ASN A 523 20.90 -25.08 -17.14
N ALA A 524 21.30 -24.84 -18.39
CA ALA A 524 22.57 -24.21 -18.75
C ALA A 524 22.33 -22.92 -19.53
N LEU A 525 22.87 -21.79 -19.06
CA LEU A 525 22.88 -20.53 -19.82
C LEU A 525 23.83 -20.57 -21.03
N SER A 526 24.75 -21.54 -21.09
CA SER A 526 25.64 -21.77 -22.22
C SER A 526 25.83 -23.26 -22.49
N PHE A 527 25.98 -23.61 -23.77
CA PHE A 527 26.14 -24.97 -24.24
C PHE A 527 27.25 -25.02 -25.31
N GLN A 528 28.27 -25.83 -25.07
CA GLN A 528 29.28 -26.14 -26.08
C GLN A 528 28.75 -27.24 -27.00
N CYS A 529 28.27 -26.86 -28.18
CA CYS A 529 27.82 -27.81 -29.18
C CYS A 529 29.01 -28.51 -29.84
N CYS A 530 28.74 -29.72 -30.31
CA CYS A 530 29.70 -30.66 -30.89
C CYS A 530 30.45 -30.15 -32.13
N GLU A 531 31.51 -30.88 -32.50
CA GLU A 531 32.16 -30.77 -33.80
C GLU A 531 31.14 -31.10 -34.92
N ALA A 532 31.01 -30.20 -35.90
CA ALA A 532 30.13 -30.40 -37.04
C ALA A 532 30.75 -31.39 -38.03
N ASN A 533 29.92 -32.26 -38.60
CA ASN A 533 30.34 -33.18 -39.65
C ASN A 533 29.15 -33.32 -40.62
N GLY A 534 28.86 -32.20 -41.28
CA GLY A 534 27.58 -31.88 -41.88
C GLY A 534 26.68 -31.05 -40.94
N SER A 535 25.70 -30.38 -41.55
CA SER A 535 24.81 -29.41 -40.90
C SER A 535 24.05 -29.99 -39.70
N ARG A 536 24.01 -29.22 -38.61
CA ARG A 536 23.30 -29.46 -37.35
C ARG A 536 22.33 -28.31 -37.06
N ILE A 537 21.19 -28.62 -36.45
CA ILE A 537 20.32 -27.60 -35.86
C ILE A 537 20.53 -27.61 -34.35
N VAL A 538 21.02 -26.49 -33.80
CA VAL A 538 21.16 -26.27 -32.35
C VAL A 538 20.02 -25.37 -31.91
N GLN A 539 19.25 -25.77 -30.90
CA GLN A 539 18.11 -24.99 -30.41
C GLN A 539 18.22 -24.78 -28.91
N LEU A 540 17.78 -23.62 -28.44
CA LEU A 540 17.56 -23.31 -27.04
C LEU A 540 16.07 -23.02 -26.85
N GLU A 541 15.39 -23.88 -26.11
CA GLU A 541 14.03 -23.66 -25.63
C GLU A 541 14.10 -23.03 -24.23
N VAL A 542 13.50 -21.84 -24.07
CA VAL A 542 13.29 -21.18 -22.78
C VAL A 542 11.88 -21.53 -22.32
N ILE A 543 11.76 -22.18 -21.16
CA ILE A 543 10.50 -22.77 -20.70
C ILE A 543 10.16 -22.26 -19.30
N SER A 544 8.94 -21.76 -19.13
CA SER A 544 8.44 -21.24 -17.86
C SER A 544 8.21 -22.37 -16.84
N THR A 545 8.86 -22.28 -15.70
CA THR A 545 8.82 -23.28 -14.62
C THR A 545 7.80 -22.98 -13.52
N THR A 546 7.11 -21.84 -13.59
CA THR A 546 6.13 -21.46 -12.57
C THR A 546 4.73 -22.01 -12.87
N PRO A 547 4.02 -22.61 -11.90
CA PRO A 547 2.62 -23.05 -12.07
C PRO A 547 1.62 -21.88 -12.06
N MET A 548 2.13 -20.65 -11.87
CA MET A 548 1.35 -19.41 -11.92
C MET A 548 1.14 -18.90 -13.36
N VAL A 549 1.67 -19.62 -14.36
CA VAL A 549 1.31 -19.46 -15.77
C VAL A 549 0.74 -20.80 -16.25
N ARG A 550 -0.47 -20.74 -16.81
CA ARG A 550 -1.26 -21.84 -17.38
C ARG A 550 -1.65 -21.60 -18.84
N LEU A 551 -1.47 -20.38 -19.37
CA LEU A 551 -1.82 -19.99 -20.73
C LEU A 551 -0.82 -20.45 -21.81
N LEU A 552 0.43 -20.79 -21.44
CA LEU A 552 1.50 -21.12 -22.39
C LEU A 552 1.49 -22.60 -22.79
N GLU A 553 1.14 -22.87 -24.04
CA GLU A 553 1.12 -24.21 -24.65
C GLU A 553 2.01 -24.27 -25.91
N PRO A 554 2.78 -25.34 -26.15
CA PRO A 554 2.94 -26.53 -25.31
C PRO A 554 3.98 -26.37 -24.18
N GLU A 555 3.73 -27.05 -23.05
CA GLU A 555 4.67 -27.18 -21.92
C GLU A 555 5.27 -25.87 -21.37
N ASN A 556 4.52 -24.76 -21.35
CA ASN A 556 5.00 -23.46 -20.90
C ASN A 556 6.18 -22.86 -21.70
N LEU A 557 6.29 -23.18 -22.99
CA LEU A 557 7.32 -22.59 -23.86
C LEU A 557 7.21 -21.05 -23.90
N VAL A 558 8.29 -20.35 -23.52
CA VAL A 558 8.40 -18.89 -23.55
C VAL A 558 9.01 -18.42 -24.85
N ASP A 559 10.13 -19.03 -25.27
CA ASP A 559 10.83 -18.69 -26.51
C ASP A 559 11.65 -19.88 -27.05
N THR A 560 12.03 -19.84 -28.33
CA THR A 560 12.92 -20.83 -28.96
C THR A 560 13.88 -20.18 -29.94
N ILE A 561 15.16 -20.15 -29.55
CA ILE A 561 16.25 -19.71 -30.43
C ILE A 561 16.76 -20.92 -31.22
N SER A 562 17.09 -20.72 -32.50
CA SER A 562 17.62 -21.78 -33.36
C SER A 562 18.81 -21.28 -34.18
N TRP A 563 19.89 -22.06 -34.16
CA TRP A 563 21.08 -21.89 -34.97
C TRP A 563 21.26 -23.08 -35.92
N THR A 564 21.78 -22.81 -37.11
CA THR A 564 22.34 -23.83 -38.00
C THR A 564 23.86 -23.81 -37.88
N LEU A 565 24.48 -24.94 -37.58
CA LEU A 565 25.94 -25.11 -37.54
C LEU A 565 26.34 -26.00 -38.73
N GLU A 566 27.14 -25.48 -39.65
CA GLU A 566 27.59 -26.14 -40.90
C GLU A 566 29.07 -26.52 -40.87
#